data_AF-A0A511DMN2-F1
#
_entry.id   AF-A0A511DMN2-F1
#
_cell.length_a   1.000
_cell.length_b   1.000
_cell.length_c   1.000
_cell.angle_alpha   90.00
_cell.angle_beta   90.00
_cell.angle_gamma   90.00
#
_symmetry.space_group_name_H-M   'P 1'
#
loop_
_entity.id
_entity.type
_entity.pdbx_description
1 polymer ?
#
loop_
_entity_poly.entity_id
_entity_poly.type
_entity_poly.pdbx_seq_one_letter_code
_entity_poly.pdbx_strand_id
1 'polypeptide(L)'
;MWAPIVALAPAIRDGLVRVSGIDPKGMELAYGRRVFHRYAANSREALALLDDLVAEMEARKKATAGQLRSVKITRDTPLELLEFDEIGALLRYVGDRKIREALAERVALLTTQGRALGMTVRGYVQEPTKDTVPVRDLFPRRICLRVASKSHVSMVLGDHAYERGAWANRISEAEPGVGYLFGEGLREPLRVRAGWVPDTTIAELEQFLSVHEGAQSEAVTTGVHLSTGGGE
;
A
#
# COMPACT_ATOMS: atom_id res chain seq x y z
N MET A 1 -7.52 2.07 7.03
CA MET A 1 -6.47 2.27 6.02
C MET A 1 -5.36 3.19 6.48
N TRP A 2 -5.68 4.36 7.03
CA TRP A 2 -4.73 5.41 7.40
C TRP A 2 -3.77 5.10 8.55
N ALA A 3 -4.15 4.26 9.53
CA ALA A 3 -3.35 4.04 10.74
C ALA A 3 -1.87 3.66 10.49
N PRO A 4 -1.53 2.73 9.57
CA PRO A 4 -0.13 2.44 9.29
C PRO A 4 0.58 3.57 8.52
N ILE A 5 -0.13 4.37 7.71
CA ILE A 5 0.46 5.53 7.02
C ILE A 5 0.85 6.59 8.04
N VAL A 6 -0.04 6.88 9.00
CA VAL A 6 0.25 7.77 10.14
C VAL A 6 1.45 7.26 10.95
N ALA A 7 1.51 5.96 11.24
CA ALA A 7 2.64 5.37 11.95
C ALA A 7 3.99 5.48 11.19
N LEU A 8 3.94 5.58 9.85
CA LEU A 8 5.10 5.75 9.00
C LEU A 8 5.45 7.22 8.75
N ALA A 9 4.73 8.18 9.32
CA ALA A 9 4.88 9.61 9.01
C ALA A 9 6.33 10.12 9.12
N PRO A 10 7.15 9.79 10.15
CA PRO A 10 8.55 10.21 10.19
C PRO A 10 9.39 9.61 9.05
N ALA A 11 9.17 8.33 8.72
CA ALA A 11 9.92 7.66 7.65
C ALA A 11 9.52 8.17 6.25
N ILE A 12 8.26 8.55 6.06
CA ILE A 12 7.79 9.24 4.85
C ILE A 12 8.48 10.60 4.75
N ARG A 13 8.46 11.39 5.84
CA ARG A 13 9.10 12.71 5.90
C ARG A 13 10.60 12.65 5.59
N ASP A 14 11.30 11.65 6.12
CA ASP A 14 12.75 11.49 5.93
C ASP A 14 13.15 10.89 4.57
N GLY A 15 12.17 10.62 3.69
CA GLY A 15 12.38 10.04 2.37
C GLY A 15 12.77 8.56 2.38
N LEU A 16 12.51 7.85 3.48
CA LEU A 16 12.77 6.41 3.61
C LEU A 16 11.60 5.55 3.14
N VAL A 17 10.40 6.13 3.08
CA VAL A 17 9.17 5.50 2.59
C VAL A 17 8.52 6.42 1.58
N ARG A 18 8.09 5.88 0.44
CA ARG A 18 7.21 6.57 -0.51
C ARG A 18 5.88 5.83 -0.57
N VAL A 19 4.78 6.56 -0.43
CA VAL A 19 3.43 5.97 -0.48
C VAL A 19 2.80 6.31 -1.82
N SER A 20 2.33 5.29 -2.53
CA SER A 20 1.56 5.44 -3.77
C SER A 20 0.11 5.01 -3.53
N GLY A 21 -0.84 5.88 -3.83
CA GLY A 21 -2.27 5.63 -3.59
C GLY A 21 -3.04 5.39 -4.89
N ILE A 22 -3.89 4.37 -4.92
CA ILE A 22 -4.84 4.14 -6.01
C ILE A 22 -6.26 4.15 -5.44
N ASP A 23 -7.01 5.19 -5.78
CA ASP A 23 -8.36 5.46 -5.28
C ASP A 23 -9.29 5.81 -6.46
N PRO A 24 -9.83 4.79 -7.15
CA PRO A 24 -10.72 4.99 -8.28
C PRO A 24 -12.11 5.54 -7.87
N LYS A 25 -12.42 5.56 -6.57
CA LYS A 25 -13.66 6.15 -6.04
C LYS A 25 -13.46 7.61 -5.65
N GLY A 26 -12.23 8.03 -5.38
CA GLY A 26 -11.86 9.37 -4.96
C GLY A 26 -12.42 9.75 -3.59
N MET A 27 -12.76 8.77 -2.75
CA MET A 27 -13.48 9.01 -1.50
C MET A 27 -12.59 8.91 -0.27
N GLU A 28 -11.67 7.95 -0.20
CA GLU A 28 -10.95 7.65 1.04
C GLU A 28 -9.53 8.21 1.05
N LEU A 29 -8.80 8.10 -0.06
CA LEU A 29 -7.42 8.58 -0.15
C LEU A 29 -7.32 10.05 -0.56
N ALA A 30 -8.35 10.56 -1.24
CA ALA A 30 -8.42 11.95 -1.65
C ALA A 30 -8.27 12.94 -0.46
N TYR A 31 -8.72 12.57 0.74
CA TYR A 31 -8.60 13.40 1.95
C TYR A 31 -7.15 13.71 2.38
N GLY A 32 -6.20 12.88 1.99
CA GLY A 32 -4.77 13.07 2.28
C GLY A 32 -3.93 13.03 1.02
N ARG A 33 -4.41 13.64 -0.08
CA ARG A 33 -3.78 13.59 -1.40
C ARG A 33 -2.30 14.00 -1.37
N ARG A 34 -1.89 14.90 -0.49
CA ARG A 34 -0.50 15.39 -0.36
C ARG A 34 0.42 14.39 0.35
N VAL A 35 -0.13 13.37 1.00
CA VAL A 35 0.65 12.27 1.61
C VAL A 35 1.24 11.35 0.53
N PHE A 36 0.61 11.27 -0.65
CA PHE A 36 0.97 10.32 -1.68
C PHE A 36 2.01 10.87 -2.66
N HIS A 37 3.14 10.17 -2.76
CA HIS A 37 4.18 10.40 -3.76
C HIS A 37 3.67 10.19 -5.19
N ARG A 38 2.86 9.14 -5.41
CA ARG A 38 2.11 8.92 -6.66
C ARG A 38 0.65 8.68 -6.32
N TYR A 39 -0.26 9.16 -7.15
CA TYR A 39 -1.69 8.98 -6.94
C TYR A 39 -2.39 8.72 -8.28
N ALA A 40 -3.30 7.75 -8.28
CA ALA A 40 -4.15 7.45 -9.42
C ALA A 40 -5.63 7.45 -9.04
N ALA A 41 -6.42 8.20 -9.80
CA ALA A 41 -7.87 8.34 -9.62
C ALA A 41 -8.68 7.47 -10.61
N ASN A 42 -8.03 6.82 -11.57
CA ASN A 42 -8.69 5.97 -12.55
C ASN A 42 -7.79 4.82 -13.01
N SER A 43 -8.34 3.89 -13.80
CA SER A 43 -7.64 2.68 -14.22
C SER A 43 -6.45 2.89 -15.13
N ARG A 44 -6.43 3.96 -15.96
CA ARG A 44 -5.30 4.27 -16.83
C ARG A 44 -4.14 4.84 -16.03
N GLU A 45 -4.42 5.78 -15.13
CA GLU A 45 -3.42 6.31 -14.19
C GLU A 45 -2.89 5.21 -13.27
N ALA A 46 -3.76 4.31 -12.81
CA ALA A 46 -3.36 3.18 -11.97
C ALA A 46 -2.39 2.27 -12.73
N LEU A 47 -2.67 1.98 -14.00
CA LEU A 47 -1.77 1.16 -14.82
C LEU A 47 -0.41 1.85 -15.02
N ALA A 48 -0.40 3.13 -15.36
CA ALA A 48 0.85 3.89 -15.50
C ALA A 48 1.66 3.91 -14.19
N LEU A 49 1.01 4.14 -13.06
CA LEU A 49 1.65 4.10 -11.73
C LEU A 49 2.25 2.72 -11.44
N LEU A 50 1.53 1.64 -11.76
CA LEU A 50 2.03 0.27 -11.59
C LEU A 50 3.20 -0.03 -12.53
N ASP A 51 3.18 0.46 -13.78
CA ASP A 51 4.29 0.33 -14.72
C ASP A 51 5.54 1.02 -14.18
N ASP A 52 5.42 2.22 -13.61
CA ASP A 52 6.53 2.94 -12.98
C ASP A 52 7.13 2.15 -11.80
N LEU A 53 6.28 1.59 -10.93
CA LEU A 53 6.74 0.78 -9.80
C LEU A 53 7.43 -0.52 -10.26
N VAL A 54 6.93 -1.16 -11.30
CA VAL A 54 7.56 -2.36 -11.88
C VAL A 54 8.90 -2.02 -12.52
N ALA A 55 9.00 -0.89 -13.24
CA ALA A 55 10.26 -0.42 -13.80
C ALA A 55 11.30 -0.14 -12.70
N GLU A 56 10.89 0.51 -11.61
CA GLU A 56 11.74 0.76 -10.45
C GLU A 56 12.19 -0.54 -9.77
N MET A 57 11.28 -1.51 -9.62
CA MET A 57 11.57 -2.84 -9.08
C MET A 57 12.63 -3.55 -9.93
N GLU A 58 12.47 -3.59 -11.26
CA GLU A 58 13.41 -4.23 -12.17
C GLU A 58 14.77 -3.50 -12.21
N ALA A 59 14.78 -2.16 -12.09
CA ALA A 59 16.02 -1.40 -11.98
C ALA A 59 16.81 -1.78 -10.71
N ARG A 60 16.13 -1.85 -9.55
CA ARG A 60 16.73 -2.30 -8.29
C ARG A 60 17.25 -3.73 -8.40
N LYS A 61 16.45 -4.63 -8.99
CA LYS A 61 16.83 -6.03 -9.21
C LYS A 61 18.09 -6.16 -10.04
N LYS A 62 18.20 -5.41 -11.14
CA LYS A 62 19.39 -5.39 -12.00
C LYS A 62 20.62 -4.87 -11.26
N ALA A 63 20.46 -3.81 -10.45
CA ALA A 63 21.55 -3.23 -9.68
C ALA A 63 22.08 -4.17 -8.57
N THR A 64 21.21 -5.00 -7.99
CA THR A 64 21.58 -5.87 -6.86
C THR A 64 21.74 -7.35 -7.22
N ALA A 65 21.54 -7.72 -8.50
CA ALA A 65 21.59 -9.10 -8.97
C ALA A 65 22.93 -9.77 -8.60
N GLY A 66 22.87 -10.90 -7.89
CA GLY A 66 24.05 -11.65 -7.45
C GLY A 66 24.84 -11.03 -6.30
N GLN A 67 24.44 -9.85 -5.80
CA GLN A 67 25.17 -9.13 -4.74
C GLN A 67 24.40 -9.14 -3.41
N LEU A 68 23.10 -8.89 -3.44
CA LEU A 68 22.27 -8.75 -2.24
C LEU A 68 21.01 -9.62 -2.35
N ARG A 69 20.59 -10.21 -1.22
CA ARG A 69 19.33 -10.96 -1.13
C ARG A 69 18.11 -10.04 -0.92
N SER A 70 18.33 -8.82 -0.45
CA SER A 70 17.31 -7.79 -0.29
C SER A 70 17.94 -6.39 -0.29
N VAL A 71 17.26 -5.41 -0.86
CA VAL A 71 17.68 -4.00 -0.81
C VAL A 71 17.53 -3.45 0.60
N LYS A 72 18.44 -2.56 1.00
CA LYS A 72 18.31 -1.80 2.25
C LYS A 72 17.42 -0.59 2.01
N ILE A 73 16.59 -0.25 3.00
CA ILE A 73 15.81 0.99 2.96
C ILE A 73 16.75 2.18 3.19
N THR A 74 16.85 3.05 2.19
CA THR A 74 17.63 4.31 2.20
C THR A 74 16.85 5.38 1.43
N ARG A 75 17.38 6.60 1.33
CA ARG A 75 16.79 7.65 0.49
C ARG A 75 16.90 7.36 -1.01
N ASP A 76 17.92 6.61 -1.43
CA ASP A 76 18.13 6.20 -2.82
C ASP A 76 17.28 4.97 -3.18
N THR A 77 17.06 4.08 -2.21
CA THR A 77 16.19 2.89 -2.34
C THR A 77 15.14 2.87 -1.22
N PRO A 78 14.16 3.79 -1.25
CA PRO A 78 13.12 3.85 -0.24
C PRO A 78 12.17 2.66 -0.33
N LEU A 79 11.49 2.37 0.77
CA LEU A 79 10.36 1.44 0.77
C LEU A 79 9.20 2.07 -0.03
N GLU A 80 8.82 1.46 -1.13
CA GLU A 80 7.64 1.84 -1.89
C GLU A 80 6.42 1.08 -1.34
N LEU A 81 5.48 1.83 -0.77
CA LEU A 81 4.24 1.32 -0.20
C LEU A 81 3.08 1.67 -1.14
N LEU A 82 2.54 0.66 -1.82
CA LEU A 82 1.38 0.79 -2.68
C LEU A 82 0.09 0.48 -1.91
N GLU A 83 -0.86 1.40 -1.92
CA GLU A 83 -2.16 1.30 -1.25
C GLU A 83 -3.30 1.35 -2.28
N PHE A 84 -4.08 0.27 -2.40
CA PHE A 84 -5.34 0.27 -3.15
C PHE A 84 -6.51 0.48 -2.20
N ASP A 85 -7.31 1.53 -2.41
CA ASP A 85 -8.54 1.75 -1.63
C ASP A 85 -9.57 0.64 -1.83
N GLU A 86 -9.77 0.25 -3.08
CA GLU A 86 -10.61 -0.88 -3.45
C GLU A 86 -10.00 -1.57 -4.66
N ILE A 87 -9.27 -2.67 -4.43
CA ILE A 87 -8.54 -3.38 -5.50
C ILE A 87 -9.51 -4.06 -6.49
N GLY A 88 -10.70 -4.47 -6.04
CA GLY A 88 -11.74 -5.04 -6.90
C GLY A 88 -12.28 -4.05 -7.93
N ALA A 89 -12.29 -2.75 -7.62
CA ALA A 89 -12.65 -1.67 -8.57
C ALA A 89 -11.82 -1.76 -9.86
N LEU A 90 -10.55 -2.10 -9.71
CA LEU A 90 -9.58 -2.16 -10.81
C LEU A 90 -9.56 -3.52 -11.50
N LEU A 91 -9.60 -4.60 -10.72
CA LEU A 91 -9.38 -5.95 -11.25
C LEU A 91 -10.66 -6.61 -11.79
N ARG A 92 -11.85 -6.12 -11.39
CA ARG A 92 -13.14 -6.71 -11.79
C ARG A 92 -14.07 -5.76 -12.53
N TYR A 93 -14.12 -4.49 -12.15
CA TYR A 93 -15.18 -3.58 -12.59
C TYR A 93 -14.77 -2.58 -13.69
N VAL A 94 -13.47 -2.44 -14.00
CA VAL A 94 -13.01 -1.67 -15.17
C VAL A 94 -13.56 -2.30 -16.45
N GLY A 95 -14.24 -1.56 -17.33
CA GLY A 95 -14.85 -2.13 -18.54
C GLY A 95 -13.84 -2.73 -19.54
N ASP A 96 -12.66 -2.12 -19.66
CA ASP A 96 -11.61 -2.55 -20.59
C ASP A 96 -10.87 -3.80 -20.07
N ARG A 97 -11.08 -4.94 -20.74
CA ARG A 97 -10.46 -6.21 -20.38
C ARG A 97 -8.94 -6.18 -20.46
N LYS A 98 -8.35 -5.50 -21.45
CA LYS A 98 -6.90 -5.44 -21.62
C LYS A 98 -6.25 -4.68 -20.46
N ILE A 99 -6.89 -3.59 -20.03
CA ILE A 99 -6.43 -2.82 -18.86
C ILE A 99 -6.53 -3.69 -17.60
N ARG A 100 -7.64 -4.41 -17.38
CA ARG A 100 -7.78 -5.32 -16.21
C ARG A 100 -6.69 -6.38 -16.16
N GLU A 101 -6.43 -7.04 -17.28
CA GLU A 101 -5.40 -8.09 -17.38
C GLU A 101 -4.00 -7.53 -17.09
N ALA A 102 -3.68 -6.36 -17.66
CA ALA A 102 -2.42 -5.68 -17.37
C ALA A 102 -2.29 -5.28 -15.89
N LEU A 103 -3.33 -4.68 -15.30
CA LEU A 103 -3.35 -4.33 -13.87
C LEU A 103 -3.09 -5.57 -12.99
N ALA A 104 -3.78 -6.68 -13.25
CA ALA A 104 -3.60 -7.93 -12.52
C ALA A 104 -2.18 -8.48 -12.65
N GLU A 105 -1.60 -8.43 -13.86
CA GLU A 105 -0.22 -8.83 -14.11
C GLU A 105 0.79 -8.01 -13.29
N ARG A 106 0.67 -6.67 -13.27
CA ARG A 106 1.59 -5.82 -12.50
C ARG A 106 1.45 -6.06 -11.00
N VAL A 107 0.22 -6.20 -10.49
CA VAL A 107 0.01 -6.55 -9.08
C VAL A 107 0.66 -7.89 -8.76
N ALA A 108 0.53 -8.90 -9.64
CA ALA A 108 1.15 -10.20 -9.46
C ALA A 108 2.69 -10.11 -9.43
N LEU A 109 3.30 -9.33 -10.33
CA LEU A 109 4.75 -9.10 -10.34
C LEU A 109 5.23 -8.43 -9.05
N LEU A 110 4.58 -7.34 -8.63
CA LEU A 110 4.96 -6.60 -7.42
C LEU A 110 4.79 -7.45 -6.16
N THR A 111 3.72 -8.24 -6.05
CA THR A 111 3.47 -9.09 -4.87
C THR A 111 4.43 -10.27 -4.79
N THR A 112 4.85 -10.83 -5.92
CA THR A 112 5.75 -12.01 -5.95
C THR A 112 7.23 -11.65 -5.87
N GLN A 113 7.66 -10.55 -6.49
CA GLN A 113 9.07 -10.19 -6.61
C GLN A 113 9.45 -8.96 -5.79
N GLY A 114 8.48 -8.12 -5.44
CA GLY A 114 8.73 -6.79 -4.92
C GLY A 114 9.32 -6.75 -3.51
N ARG A 115 9.02 -7.73 -2.64
CA ARG A 115 9.39 -7.68 -1.22
C ARG A 115 10.89 -7.52 -0.98
N ALA A 116 11.71 -8.31 -1.69
CA ALA A 116 13.17 -8.22 -1.58
C ALA A 116 13.73 -6.92 -2.16
N LEU A 117 12.96 -6.22 -2.98
CA LEU A 117 13.33 -5.02 -3.72
C LEU A 117 12.71 -3.75 -3.10
N GLY A 118 12.15 -3.88 -1.88
CA GLY A 118 11.60 -2.76 -1.14
C GLY A 118 10.27 -2.27 -1.70
N MET A 119 9.48 -3.15 -2.34
CA MET A 119 8.12 -2.86 -2.79
C MET A 119 7.13 -3.63 -1.92
N THR A 120 6.11 -2.97 -1.40
CA THR A 120 5.04 -3.58 -0.59
C THR A 120 3.69 -3.17 -1.15
N VAL A 121 2.78 -4.14 -1.31
CA VAL A 121 1.43 -3.91 -1.81
C VAL A 121 0.42 -4.19 -0.71
N ARG A 122 -0.51 -3.25 -0.51
CA ARG A 122 -1.69 -3.39 0.33
C ARG A 122 -2.93 -3.08 -0.49
N GLY A 123 -3.92 -3.94 -0.40
CA GLY A 123 -5.21 -3.70 -1.04
C GLY A 123 -6.37 -4.08 -0.13
N TYR A 124 -7.41 -3.28 -0.21
CA TYR A 124 -8.67 -3.51 0.48
C TYR A 124 -9.71 -3.96 -0.54
N VAL A 125 -10.64 -4.80 -0.10
CA VAL A 125 -11.71 -5.34 -0.95
C VAL A 125 -12.94 -5.64 -0.11
N GLN A 126 -14.12 -5.26 -0.60
CA GLN A 126 -15.40 -5.62 0.03
C GLN A 126 -15.83 -7.06 -0.31
N GLU A 127 -15.63 -7.48 -1.56
CA GLU A 127 -15.98 -8.81 -2.06
C GLU A 127 -14.72 -9.65 -2.38
N PRO A 128 -14.27 -10.54 -1.49
CA PRO A 128 -12.95 -11.17 -1.59
C PRO A 128 -12.92 -12.41 -2.50
N THR A 129 -13.78 -12.50 -3.51
CA THR A 129 -13.87 -13.68 -4.40
C THR A 129 -12.67 -13.78 -5.34
N LYS A 130 -12.42 -14.96 -5.93
CA LYS A 130 -11.39 -15.13 -6.97
C LYS A 130 -11.74 -14.38 -8.25
N ASP A 131 -13.01 -14.16 -8.52
CA ASP A 131 -13.46 -13.37 -9.67
C ASP A 131 -13.18 -11.88 -9.45
N THR A 132 -13.35 -11.39 -8.22
CA THR A 132 -13.09 -9.98 -7.90
C THR A 132 -11.59 -9.68 -7.80
N VAL A 133 -10.82 -10.57 -7.17
CA VAL A 133 -9.36 -10.43 -6.99
C VAL A 133 -8.64 -11.72 -7.39
N PRO A 134 -8.34 -11.90 -8.70
CA PRO A 134 -7.71 -13.14 -9.20
C PRO A 134 -6.36 -13.46 -8.55
N VAL A 135 -5.64 -12.42 -8.13
CA VAL A 135 -4.30 -12.47 -7.52
C VAL A 135 -4.32 -12.53 -5.98
N ARG A 136 -5.48 -12.72 -5.34
CA ARG A 136 -5.62 -12.63 -3.88
C ARG A 136 -4.69 -13.55 -3.09
N ASP A 137 -4.33 -14.70 -3.65
CA ASP A 137 -3.46 -15.69 -2.98
C ASP A 137 -1.98 -15.25 -2.97
N LEU A 138 -1.61 -14.25 -3.78
CA LEU A 138 -0.28 -13.64 -3.77
C LEU A 138 -0.09 -12.65 -2.62
N PHE A 139 -1.14 -12.39 -1.82
CA PHE A 139 -1.07 -11.62 -0.59
C PHE A 139 -0.90 -12.58 0.61
N PRO A 140 0.33 -12.76 1.13
CA PRO A 140 0.60 -13.73 2.19
C PRO A 140 -0.05 -13.35 3.53
N ARG A 141 -0.28 -12.05 3.76
CA ARG A 141 -0.93 -11.51 4.96
C ARG A 141 -2.28 -10.94 4.58
N ARG A 142 -3.34 -11.50 5.15
CA ARG A 142 -4.74 -11.10 4.92
C ARG A 142 -5.44 -10.90 6.26
N ILE A 143 -6.24 -9.84 6.35
CA ILE A 143 -7.04 -9.54 7.53
C ILE A 143 -8.51 -9.60 7.10
N CYS A 144 -9.32 -10.38 7.81
CA CYS A 144 -10.75 -10.44 7.59
C CYS A 144 -11.44 -9.60 8.68
N LEU A 145 -11.94 -8.43 8.30
CA LEU A 145 -12.85 -7.64 9.14
C LEU A 145 -14.24 -8.32 9.16
N ARG A 146 -15.22 -7.67 9.78
CA ARG A 146 -16.60 -8.16 9.78
C ARG A 146 -17.07 -8.50 8.36
N VAL A 147 -17.60 -9.70 8.18
CA VAL A 147 -18.23 -10.17 6.93
C VAL A 147 -19.62 -10.73 7.20
N ALA A 148 -20.47 -10.84 6.18
CA ALA A 148 -21.84 -11.32 6.36
C ALA A 148 -21.95 -12.85 6.51
N SER A 149 -21.04 -13.61 5.89
CA SER A 149 -21.18 -15.06 5.75
C SER A 149 -19.94 -15.82 6.24
N LYS A 150 -20.15 -17.06 6.69
CA LYS A 150 -19.06 -18.00 7.02
C LYS A 150 -18.13 -18.24 5.82
N SER A 151 -18.67 -18.31 4.61
CA SER A 151 -17.88 -18.59 3.39
C SER A 151 -16.87 -17.48 3.08
N HIS A 152 -17.20 -16.21 3.36
CA HIS A 152 -16.26 -15.10 3.18
C HIS A 152 -15.03 -15.21 4.09
N VAL A 153 -15.17 -15.78 5.28
CA VAL A 153 -14.03 -16.04 6.18
C VAL A 153 -13.02 -16.96 5.48
N SER A 154 -13.48 -18.08 4.94
CA SER A 154 -12.62 -19.04 4.24
C SER A 154 -12.02 -18.42 2.97
N MET A 155 -12.78 -17.60 2.24
CA MET A 155 -12.27 -16.89 1.05
C MET A 155 -11.11 -15.93 1.38
N VAL A 156 -11.17 -15.24 2.53
CA VAL A 156 -10.13 -14.29 2.94
C VAL A 156 -8.96 -14.98 3.63
N LEU A 157 -9.21 -15.88 4.58
CA LEU A 157 -8.20 -16.43 5.50
C LEU A 157 -7.81 -17.88 5.20
N GLY A 158 -8.44 -18.54 4.24
CA GLY A 158 -8.20 -19.93 3.86
C GLY A 158 -9.16 -20.94 4.52
N ASP A 159 -9.18 -22.16 3.98
CA ASP A 159 -10.25 -23.15 4.18
C ASP A 159 -10.44 -23.64 5.62
N HIS A 160 -9.49 -23.40 6.53
CA HIS A 160 -9.56 -23.83 7.93
C HIS A 160 -9.70 -22.69 8.94
N ALA A 161 -9.69 -21.43 8.48
CA ALA A 161 -9.67 -20.29 9.38
C ALA A 161 -10.88 -20.27 10.33
N TYR A 162 -12.07 -20.60 9.80
CA TYR A 162 -13.30 -20.60 10.58
C TYR A 162 -13.32 -21.70 11.65
N GLU A 163 -12.94 -22.94 11.31
CA GLU A 163 -12.85 -24.03 12.30
C GLU A 163 -11.81 -23.72 13.39
N ARG A 164 -10.77 -22.96 13.05
CA ARG A 164 -9.71 -22.55 13.98
C ARG A 164 -10.07 -21.33 14.83
N GLY A 165 -11.27 -20.76 14.69
CA GLY A 165 -11.77 -19.69 15.56
C GLY A 165 -11.81 -18.29 14.95
N ALA A 166 -11.52 -18.13 13.65
CA ALA A 166 -11.60 -16.84 12.95
C ALA A 166 -13.05 -16.47 12.60
N TRP A 167 -13.92 -16.28 13.59
CA TRP A 167 -15.35 -16.04 13.37
C TRP A 167 -15.66 -14.59 12.97
N ALA A 168 -15.07 -14.11 11.89
CA ALA A 168 -15.22 -12.72 11.44
C ALA A 168 -16.69 -12.37 11.09
N ASN A 169 -17.49 -13.35 10.69
CA ASN A 169 -18.93 -13.21 10.48
C ASN A 169 -19.76 -13.09 11.77
N ARG A 170 -19.15 -13.26 12.94
CA ARG A 170 -19.79 -13.06 14.26
C ARG A 170 -19.36 -11.76 14.95
N ILE A 171 -18.50 -10.98 14.32
CA ILE A 171 -18.10 -9.66 14.83
C ILE A 171 -19.33 -8.75 14.81
N SER A 172 -19.58 -8.06 15.94
CA SER A 172 -20.72 -7.16 16.06
C SER A 172 -20.50 -5.87 15.25
N GLU A 173 -21.58 -5.24 14.80
CA GLU A 173 -21.52 -3.91 14.17
C GLU A 173 -21.02 -2.83 15.15
N ALA A 174 -21.17 -3.06 16.46
CA ALA A 174 -20.65 -2.19 17.51
C ALA A 174 -19.13 -2.32 17.73
N GLU A 175 -18.43 -3.15 16.95
CA GLU A 175 -17.00 -3.41 17.08
C GLU A 175 -16.21 -2.96 15.84
N PRO A 176 -16.25 -1.67 15.46
CA PRO A 176 -15.57 -1.18 14.27
C PRO A 176 -14.05 -1.41 14.37
N GLY A 177 -13.47 -1.79 13.24
CA GLY A 177 -12.05 -2.10 13.10
C GLY A 177 -11.63 -3.47 13.64
N VAL A 178 -12.53 -4.25 14.26
CA VAL A 178 -12.21 -5.62 14.71
C VAL A 178 -12.16 -6.56 13.50
N GLY A 179 -11.19 -7.47 13.53
CA GLY A 179 -11.02 -8.52 12.54
C GLY A 179 -10.16 -9.66 13.03
N TYR A 180 -9.89 -10.59 12.11
CA TYR A 180 -9.01 -11.73 12.35
C TYR A 180 -7.86 -11.75 11.35
N LEU A 181 -6.68 -12.11 11.87
CA LEU A 181 -5.48 -12.42 11.10
C LEU A 181 -5.17 -13.90 11.30
N PHE A 182 -5.01 -14.65 10.20
CA PHE A 182 -4.66 -16.06 10.23
C PHE A 182 -3.83 -16.41 8.99
N GLY A 183 -2.96 -17.42 9.10
CA GLY A 183 -2.06 -17.83 8.02
C GLY A 183 -0.60 -17.91 8.47
N GLU A 184 0.32 -17.54 7.58
CA GLU A 184 1.75 -17.79 7.71
C GLU A 184 2.33 -17.40 9.09
N GLY A 185 2.94 -18.38 9.76
CA GLY A 185 3.56 -18.20 11.08
C GLY A 185 2.58 -18.08 12.26
N LEU A 186 1.26 -18.17 12.04
CA LEU A 186 0.24 -18.12 13.09
C LEU A 186 -0.42 -19.48 13.26
N ARG A 187 -0.25 -20.08 14.44
CA ARG A 187 -0.91 -21.35 14.77
C ARG A 187 -2.40 -21.15 14.98
N GLU A 188 -2.83 -20.03 15.53
CA GLU A 188 -4.22 -19.75 15.83
C GLU A 188 -4.60 -18.38 15.27
N PRO A 189 -5.86 -18.19 14.83
CA PRO A 189 -6.34 -16.88 14.42
C PRO A 189 -6.17 -15.84 15.52
N LEU A 190 -5.52 -14.74 15.19
CA LEU A 190 -5.39 -13.59 16.08
C LEU A 190 -6.57 -12.65 15.87
N ARG A 191 -7.32 -12.37 16.92
CA ARG A 191 -8.32 -11.30 16.92
C ARG A 191 -7.61 -9.98 17.11
N VAL A 192 -7.79 -9.06 16.18
CA VAL A 192 -7.11 -7.76 16.14
C VAL A 192 -8.11 -6.63 16.05
N ARG A 193 -7.71 -5.41 16.43
CA ARG A 193 -8.48 -4.19 16.21
C ARG A 193 -7.61 -3.13 15.56
N ALA A 194 -8.04 -2.64 14.40
CA ALA A 194 -7.39 -1.53 13.73
C ALA A 194 -7.56 -0.24 14.55
N GLY A 195 -6.50 0.56 14.63
CA GLY A 195 -6.59 1.92 15.18
C GLY A 195 -7.49 2.78 14.30
N TRP A 196 -8.40 3.52 14.94
CA TRP A 196 -9.21 4.53 14.26
C TRP A 196 -8.37 5.79 14.07
N VAL A 197 -8.45 6.38 12.87
CA VAL A 197 -7.78 7.64 12.54
C VAL A 197 -8.88 8.61 12.12
N PRO A 198 -9.10 9.70 12.86
CA PRO A 198 -10.05 10.73 12.47
C PRO A 198 -9.45 11.62 11.36
N ASP A 199 -10.33 12.29 10.61
CA ASP A 199 -9.93 13.18 9.51
C ASP A 199 -8.99 14.30 9.96
N THR A 200 -9.13 14.80 11.20
CA THR A 200 -8.22 15.79 11.79
C THR A 200 -6.79 15.28 11.84
N THR A 201 -6.56 14.01 12.16
CA THR A 201 -5.23 13.41 12.15
C THR A 201 -4.67 13.26 10.74
N ILE A 202 -5.52 13.07 9.72
CA ILE A 202 -5.10 13.06 8.32
C ILE A 202 -4.62 14.47 7.90
N ALA A 203 -5.34 15.52 8.30
CA ALA A 203 -4.94 16.90 8.05
C ALA A 203 -3.62 17.26 8.77
N GLU A 204 -3.46 16.85 10.03
CA GLU A 204 -2.21 17.00 10.79
C GLU A 204 -1.03 16.27 10.12
N LEU A 205 -1.29 15.08 9.56
CA LEU A 205 -0.29 14.32 8.80
C LEU A 205 0.16 15.09 7.55
N GLU A 206 -0.76 15.63 6.76
CA GLU A 206 -0.40 16.44 5.59
C GLU A 206 0.46 17.65 5.99
N GLN A 207 0.08 18.35 7.06
CA GLN A 207 0.85 19.48 7.58
C GLN A 207 2.26 19.05 8.01
N PHE A 208 2.37 17.94 8.74
CA PHE A 208 3.65 17.41 9.21
C PHE A 208 4.61 17.07 8.06
N LEU A 209 4.10 16.54 6.95
CA LEU A 209 4.90 16.20 5.78
C LEU A 209 5.29 17.44 4.97
N SER A 210 4.39 18.42 4.85
CA SER A 210 4.61 19.65 4.06
C SER A 210 5.75 20.53 4.59
N VAL A 211 5.98 20.55 5.90
CA VAL A 211 7.02 21.38 6.54
C VAL A 211 8.43 20.94 6.13
N HIS A 212 8.64 19.69 5.68
CA HIS A 212 9.95 19.21 5.23
C HIS A 212 10.26 19.59 3.77
N GLU A 213 9.26 19.62 2.90
CA GLU A 213 9.44 20.02 1.49
C GLU A 213 9.91 21.47 1.38
N GLY A 214 9.35 22.37 2.22
CA GLY A 214 9.77 23.77 2.28
C GLY A 214 11.23 23.95 2.72
N ALA A 215 11.66 23.21 3.75
CA ALA A 215 13.03 23.28 4.26
C ALA A 215 14.07 22.72 3.29
N GLN A 216 13.74 21.68 2.51
CA GLN A 216 14.63 21.18 1.45
C GLN A 216 14.68 22.12 0.23
N SER A 217 13.56 22.76 -0.12
CA SER A 217 13.51 23.74 -1.22
C SER A 217 14.31 25.02 -0.88
N GLU A 218 14.24 25.50 0.36
CA GLU A 218 15.06 26.62 0.84
C GLU A 218 16.55 26.26 0.91
N ALA A 219 16.92 25.06 1.38
CA ALA A 219 18.32 24.62 1.41
C ALA A 219 18.94 24.50 -0.01
N VAL A 220 18.17 24.02 -1.00
CA VAL A 220 18.59 23.99 -2.41
C VAL A 220 18.76 25.41 -2.96
N THR A 221 17.86 26.34 -2.63
CA THR A 221 17.94 27.74 -3.08
C THR A 221 19.13 28.48 -2.45
N THR A 222 19.44 28.19 -1.18
CA THR A 222 20.54 28.84 -0.45
C THR A 222 21.91 28.27 -0.83
N GLY A 223 21.99 27.00 -1.25
CA GLY A 223 23.21 26.35 -1.71
C GLY A 223 23.72 26.84 -3.08
N VAL A 224 22.85 27.44 -3.90
CA VAL A 224 23.23 28.01 -5.21
C VAL A 224 23.97 29.35 -5.07
N HIS A 225 23.88 30.03 -3.92
CA HIS A 225 24.45 31.37 -3.74
C HIS A 225 25.89 31.42 -3.21
N LEU A 226 26.53 30.28 -2.89
CA LEU A 226 27.85 30.24 -2.23
C LEU A 226 29.02 29.76 -3.11
N SER A 227 28.86 29.57 -4.43
CA SER A 227 29.94 29.06 -5.30
C SER A 227 30.50 30.04 -6.34
N THR A 228 30.34 31.35 -6.18
CA THR A 228 30.99 32.34 -7.06
C THR A 228 31.74 33.39 -6.24
N GLY A 229 33.05 33.19 -6.04
CA GLY A 229 33.93 34.25 -5.54
C GLY A 229 35.22 33.71 -4.94
N GLY A 230 36.31 33.72 -5.70
CA GLY A 230 37.65 33.50 -5.16
C GLY A 230 38.68 33.04 -6.17
N GLY A 231 38.80 33.72 -7.31
CA GLY A 231 39.98 33.67 -8.16
C GLY A 231 40.57 35.06 -8.23
N GLU A 232 41.72 35.24 -7.59
CA GLU A 232 42.92 35.98 -8.03
C GLU A 232 44.02 35.85 -6.98
#